data_AF-A0A9C8WFY5-F1
#
_entry.id   AF-A0A9C8WFY5-F1
#
_cell.length_a   1.000
_cell.length_b   1.000
_cell.length_c   1.000
_cell.angle_alpha   90.00
_cell.angle_beta   90.00
_cell.angle_gamma   90.00
#
_symmetry.space_group_name_H-M   'P 1'
#
loop_
_entity.id
_entity.type
_entity.pdbx_description
1 polymer ?
#
loop_
_entity_poly.entity_id
_entity_poly.type
_entity_poly.pdbx_seq_one_letter_code
_entity_poly.pdbx_strand_id
1 'polypeptide(L)'
;MALVLAHEACLKGRSVKYYRLSRLLLAIKQAKADGTYSRVLAQLAKLDCLILDDWGLEPLQAAQRNDLMEIMDDRHGTGSTMILSQLP
;
A
#
# COMPACT_ATOMS: atom_id res chain seq x y z
N MET A 1 1.42 -16.22 -6.29
CA MET A 1 0.15 -16.57 -5.60
C MET A 1 -0.70 -15.35 -5.27
N ALA A 2 -0.15 -14.27 -4.70
CA ALA A 2 -0.91 -13.05 -4.40
C ALA A 2 -1.61 -12.42 -5.62
N LEU A 3 -1.01 -12.47 -6.82
CA LEU A 3 -1.62 -11.97 -8.06
C LEU A 3 -2.92 -12.71 -8.44
N VAL A 4 -2.98 -14.02 -8.18
CA VAL A 4 -4.15 -14.87 -8.50
C VAL A 4 -5.29 -14.57 -7.52
N LEU A 5 -4.98 -14.42 -6.23
CA LEU A 5 -5.96 -14.01 -5.21
C LEU A 5 -6.47 -12.59 -5.43
N ALA A 6 -5.59 -11.66 -5.83
CA ALA A 6 -5.97 -10.30 -6.19
C ALA A 6 -6.91 -10.28 -7.39
N HIS A 7 -6.63 -11.08 -8.42
CA HIS A 7 -7.45 -11.19 -9.61
C HIS A 7 -8.84 -11.75 -9.28
N GLU A 8 -8.93 -12.79 -8.46
CA GLU A 8 -10.22 -13.35 -8.05
C GLU A 8 -11.03 -12.41 -7.14
N ALA A 9 -10.37 -11.63 -6.29
CA ALA A 9 -11.02 -10.60 -5.49
C ALA A 9 -11.53 -9.42 -6.33
N CYS A 10 -10.77 -8.98 -7.36
CA CYS A 10 -11.24 -8.01 -8.35
C CYS A 10 -12.48 -8.52 -9.11
N LEU A 11 -12.50 -9.80 -9.50
CA LEU A 11 -13.65 -10.41 -10.18
C LEU A 11 -14.92 -10.44 -9.29
N LYS A 12 -14.75 -10.43 -7.96
CA LYS A 12 -15.85 -10.36 -6.98
C LYS A 12 -16.26 -8.92 -6.64
N GLY A 13 -15.80 -7.92 -7.41
CA GLY A 13 -16.14 -6.51 -7.21
C GLY A 13 -15.47 -5.84 -6.01
N ARG A 14 -14.45 -6.48 -5.43
CA ARG A 14 -13.67 -5.91 -4.32
C ARG A 14 -12.58 -5.00 -4.86
N SER A 15 -12.42 -3.84 -4.25
CA SER A 15 -11.38 -2.86 -4.57
C SER A 15 -10.01 -3.36 -4.10
N VAL A 16 -9.28 -4.02 -5.01
CA VAL A 16 -7.94 -4.54 -4.74
C VAL A 16 -6.90 -3.74 -5.49
N LYS A 17 -5.83 -3.33 -4.81
CA LYS A 17 -4.71 -2.64 -5.44
C LYS A 17 -3.37 -3.23 -5.05
N TYR A 18 -2.53 -3.45 -6.06
CA TYR A 18 -1.18 -3.95 -5.92
C TYR A 18 -0.18 -2.82 -6.10
N TYR A 19 0.81 -2.73 -5.21
CA TYR A 19 1.93 -1.83 -5.30
C TYR A 19 3.24 -2.56 -5.01
N ARG A 20 4.28 -2.25 -5.78
CA ARG A 20 5.65 -2.40 -5.28
C ARG A 20 5.92 -1.31 -4.25
N LEU A 21 6.53 -1.66 -3.12
CA LEU A 21 6.75 -0.73 -2.02
C LEU A 21 7.51 0.52 -2.46
N SER A 22 8.56 0.37 -3.25
CA SER A 22 9.35 1.49 -3.80
C SER A 22 8.51 2.49 -4.61
N ARG A 23 7.57 2.00 -5.43
CA ARG A 23 6.67 2.84 -6.22
C ARG A 23 5.63 3.55 -5.35
N LEU A 24 5.12 2.89 -4.32
CA LEU A 24 4.20 3.51 -3.37
C LEU A 24 4.89 4.65 -2.61
N LEU A 25 6.09 4.42 -2.10
CA LEU A 25 6.86 5.45 -1.38
C LEU A 25 7.20 6.65 -2.25
N LEU A 26 7.53 6.43 -3.54
CA LEU A 26 7.74 7.52 -4.49
C LEU A 26 6.45 8.33 -4.73
N ALA A 27 5.32 7.64 -4.92
CA ALA A 27 4.02 8.29 -5.12
C ALA A 27 3.60 9.10 -3.89
N ILE A 28 3.84 8.60 -2.67
CA ILE A 28 3.60 9.34 -1.43
C ILE A 28 4.48 10.59 -1.37
N LYS A 29 5.78 10.45 -1.67
CA LYS A 29 6.72 11.58 -1.68
C LYS A 29 6.27 12.68 -2.63
N GLN A 30 5.82 12.32 -3.83
CA GLN A 30 5.27 13.26 -4.82
C GLN A 30 3.95 13.88 -4.32
N ALA A 31 3.04 13.07 -3.79
CA ALA A 31 1.77 13.56 -3.27
C ALA A 31 1.94 14.56 -2.12
N LYS A 32 2.99 14.41 -1.31
CA LYS A 32 3.37 15.41 -0.30
C LYS A 32 3.87 16.70 -0.90
N ALA A 33 4.71 16.63 -1.94
CA ALA A 33 5.22 17.81 -2.64
C ALA A 33 4.10 18.61 -3.33
N ASP A 34 3.11 17.91 -3.88
CA ASP A 34 2.01 18.51 -4.64
C ASP A 34 0.75 18.78 -3.78
N GLY A 35 0.81 18.53 -2.46
CA GLY A 35 -0.31 18.76 -1.52
C GLY A 35 -1.49 17.80 -1.65
N THR A 36 -1.34 16.69 -2.38
CA THR A 36 -2.40 15.68 -2.60
C THR A 36 -2.32 14.49 -1.65
N TYR A 37 -1.41 14.52 -0.67
CA TYR A 37 -1.14 13.41 0.24
C TYR A 37 -2.39 12.86 0.95
N SER A 38 -3.20 13.74 1.56
CA SER A 38 -4.43 13.32 2.27
C SER A 38 -5.44 12.64 1.35
N ARG A 39 -5.50 13.04 0.06
CA ARG A 39 -6.36 12.39 -0.93
C ARG A 39 -5.86 10.99 -1.25
N VAL A 40 -4.54 10.80 -1.36
CA VAL A 40 -3.94 9.49 -1.60
C VAL A 40 -4.19 8.56 -0.42
N LEU A 41 -4.00 9.03 0.82
CA LEU A 41 -4.33 8.26 2.03
C LEU A 41 -5.80 7.83 2.05
N ALA A 42 -6.73 8.76 1.81
CA ALA A 42 -8.16 8.44 1.77
C ALA A 42 -8.54 7.45 0.65
N GLN A 43 -7.82 7.47 -0.48
CA GLN A 43 -8.01 6.49 -1.54
C GLN A 43 -7.48 5.11 -1.14
N LEU A 44 -6.31 5.05 -0.49
CA LEU A 44 -5.73 3.82 0.00
C LEU A 44 -6.59 3.22 1.12
N ALA A 45 -7.12 4.03 2.04
CA ALA A 45 -7.97 3.58 3.15
C ALA A 45 -9.26 2.87 2.66
N LYS A 46 -9.82 3.32 1.52
CA LYS A 46 -11.05 2.76 0.94
C LYS A 46 -10.86 1.41 0.23
N LEU A 47 -9.62 0.94 0.04
CA LEU A 47 -9.36 -0.32 -0.63
C LEU A 47 -9.70 -1.51 0.29
N ASP A 48 -10.52 -2.42 -0.21
CA ASP A 48 -10.83 -3.69 0.47
C ASP A 48 -9.56 -4.52 0.69
N CYS A 49 -8.64 -4.50 -0.28
CA CYS A 49 -7.35 -5.17 -0.18
C CYS A 49 -6.21 -4.35 -0.79
N LEU A 50 -5.18 -4.07 -0.01
CA LEU A 50 -3.93 -3.46 -0.44
C LEU A 50 -2.82 -4.51 -0.40
N ILE A 51 -2.15 -4.74 -1.54
CA ILE A 51 -1.04 -5.68 -1.64
C ILE A 51 0.24 -4.89 -1.84
N LEU A 52 1.20 -5.06 -0.93
CA LEU A 52 2.52 -4.46 -0.98
C LEU A 52 3.55 -5.55 -1.26
N ASP A 53 4.24 -5.46 -2.39
CA ASP A 53 5.34 -6.36 -2.75
C ASP A 53 6.70 -5.66 -2.60
N ASP A 54 7.78 -6.44 -2.67
CA ASP A 54 9.17 -6.00 -2.51
C ASP A 54 9.47 -5.43 -1.12
N TRP A 55 8.78 -5.93 -0.08
CA TRP A 55 9.01 -5.47 1.28
C TRP A 55 10.39 -5.89 1.80
N GLY A 56 11.18 -4.92 2.25
CA GLY A 56 12.48 -5.17 2.90
C GLY A 56 13.66 -5.35 1.94
N LEU A 57 13.51 -5.12 0.63
CA LEU A 57 14.64 -5.13 -0.31
C LEU A 57 15.63 -3.98 -0.07
N GLU A 58 15.16 -2.84 0.41
CA GLU A 58 15.99 -1.70 0.79
C GLU A 58 15.63 -1.19 2.20
N PRO A 59 16.60 -0.66 2.98
CA PRO A 59 16.31 -0.09 4.29
C PRO A 59 15.35 1.11 4.17
N LEU A 60 14.20 1.02 4.84
CA LEU A 60 13.26 2.13 4.92
C LEU A 60 13.85 3.28 5.74
N GLN A 61 13.82 4.49 5.19
CA GLN A 61 14.16 5.72 5.88
C GLN A 61 13.09 6.07 6.93
N ALA A 62 13.45 6.84 7.96
CA ALA A 62 12.52 7.20 9.04
C ALA A 62 11.22 7.82 8.52
N ALA A 63 11.29 8.73 7.54
CA ALA A 63 10.11 9.34 6.93
C ALA A 63 9.22 8.30 6.23
N GLN A 64 9.81 7.37 5.46
CA GLN A 64 9.06 6.31 4.77
C GLN A 64 8.37 5.35 5.75
N ARG A 65 9.00 5.09 6.91
CA ARG A 65 8.37 4.27 7.97
C ARG A 65 7.15 4.96 8.56
N ASN A 66 7.24 6.26 8.83
CA ASN A 66 6.11 7.04 9.34
C ASN A 66 4.95 7.05 8.33
N ASP A 67 5.26 7.21 7.05
CA ASP A 67 4.26 7.22 5.98
C ASP A 67 3.54 5.89 5.85
N LEU A 68 4.28 4.79 6.00
CA LEU A 68 3.70 3.45 6.02
C LEU A 68 2.84 3.22 7.27
N MET A 69 3.29 3.67 8.45
CA MET A 69 2.48 3.57 9.67
C MET A 69 1.17 4.33 9.54
N GLU A 70 1.19 5.55 9.00
CA GLU A 70 -0.02 6.35 8.77
C GLU A 70 -1.01 5.65 7.82
N ILE A 71 -0.52 5.03 6.73
CA ILE A 71 -1.35 4.22 5.84
C ILE A 71 -1.95 3.02 6.56
N MET A 72 -1.17 2.36 7.42
CA MET A 72 -1.63 1.16 8.14
C MET A 72 -2.65 1.52 9.23
N ASP A 73 -2.48 2.66 9.90
CA ASP A 73 -3.42 3.18 10.90
C ASP A 73 -4.76 3.57 10.25
N ASP A 74 -4.73 4.30 9.13
CA ASP A 74 -5.95 4.65 8.36
C ASP A 74 -6.71 3.41 7.84
N ARG A 75 -5.96 2.33 7.59
CA ARG A 75 -6.51 1.05 7.12
C ARG A 75 -6.91 0.10 8.24
N HIS A 76 -6.59 0.43 9.49
CA HIS A 76 -6.84 -0.45 10.62
C HIS A 76 -8.35 -0.67 10.79
N GLY A 77 -8.79 -1.92 10.67
CA GLY A 77 -10.20 -2.30 10.80
C GLY A 77 -11.09 -1.99 9.59
N THR A 78 -10.57 -1.40 8.51
CA THR A 78 -11.36 -1.02 7.32
C THR A 78 -11.07 -1.89 6.10
N GLY A 79 -9.84 -2.42 5.95
CA GLY A 79 -9.47 -3.28 4.82
C GLY A 79 -8.28 -4.19 5.12
N SER A 80 -8.08 -5.20 4.28
CA SER A 80 -6.95 -6.14 4.42
C SER A 80 -5.68 -5.59 3.80
N THR A 81 -4.52 -5.73 4.45
CA THR A 81 -3.22 -5.42 3.84
C THR A 81 -2.38 -6.68 3.77
N MET A 82 -1.95 -7.07 2.57
CA MET A 82 -1.05 -8.19 2.35
C MET A 82 0.34 -7.67 2.02
N ILE A 83 1.34 -8.10 2.78
CA ILE A 83 2.74 -7.74 2.55
C ILE A 83 3.46 -8.98 2.03
N LEU A 84 4.16 -8.80 0.91
CA LEU A 84 5.02 -9.80 0.31
C LEU A 84 6.46 -9.32 0.45
N SER A 85 7.26 -10.12 1.15
CA SER A 85 8.69 -9.91 1.28
C SER A 85 9.40 -11.02 0.50
N GLN A 86 10.49 -10.65 -0.16
CA GLN A 86 11.39 -11.59 -0.83
C GLN A 86 12.67 -11.82 -0.01
N LEU A 87 12.67 -11.44 1.28
CA LEU A 87 13.75 -11.78 2.19
C LEU A 87 13.73 -13.29 2.49
N PRO A 88 14.88 -13.99 2.42
CA PRO A 88 15.00 -15.41 2.72
C PRO A 88 14.70 -15.75 4.19
#